data_AF-A0A3M1XNZ8-F1
#
_entry.id   AF-A0A3M1XNZ8-F1
#
_cell.length_a   1.000
_cell.length_b   1.000
_cell.length_c   1.000
_cell.angle_alpha   90.00
_cell.angle_beta   90.00
_cell.angle_gamma   90.00
#
_symmetry.space_group_name_H-M   'P 1'
#
loop_
_entity.id
_entity.type
_entity.pdbx_description
1 polymer ?
#
loop_
_entity_poly.entity_id
_entity_poly.type
_entity_poly.pdbx_seq_one_letter_code
_entity_poly.pdbx_strand_id
1 'polypeptide(L)'
;MIKVRPRVKKVDFQFYAPDASSVVVVGEFNGWQPIPMNKARKGMWKLTLDVSPGTYQFRYLVDNHYWANDESTPTVPNPFGTENSVVEVPETKSKTKAKTTTTRKRRKKTAQAKETGEEKPKRRRGRPRKKAE
;
A
#
# COMPACT_ATOMS: atom_id res chain seq x y z
N MET A 1 10.69 -43.10 -9.32
CA MET A 1 10.75 -41.98 -8.34
C MET A 1 10.85 -40.68 -9.12
N ILE A 2 9.79 -39.86 -9.14
CA ILE A 2 9.81 -38.59 -9.88
C ILE A 2 10.49 -37.53 -9.00
N LYS A 3 11.58 -36.93 -9.49
CA LYS A 3 12.31 -35.87 -8.79
C LYS A 3 11.93 -34.53 -9.42
N VAL A 4 10.92 -33.86 -8.85
CA VAL A 4 10.53 -32.52 -9.29
C VAL A 4 11.53 -31.51 -8.75
N ARG A 5 12.11 -30.68 -9.62
CA ARG A 5 12.94 -29.54 -9.22
C ARG A 5 12.06 -28.31 -9.13
N PRO A 6 12.02 -27.60 -7.98
CA PRO A 6 11.29 -26.35 -7.87
C PRO A 6 11.83 -25.35 -8.90
N ARG A 7 10.93 -24.78 -9.71
CA ARG A 7 11.27 -23.66 -10.57
C ARG A 7 11.11 -22.42 -9.71
N VAL A 8 12.21 -21.75 -9.36
CA VAL A 8 12.17 -20.50 -8.59
C VAL A 8 12.61 -19.32 -9.46
N LYS A 9 12.15 -18.12 -9.10
CA LYS A 9 12.45 -16.85 -9.73
C LYS A 9 12.90 -15.85 -8.69
N LYS A 10 13.94 -15.09 -9.03
CA LYS A 10 14.37 -13.95 -8.21
C LYS A 10 13.36 -12.82 -8.34
N VAL A 11 12.81 -12.40 -7.21
CA VAL A 11 11.90 -11.26 -7.06
C VAL A 11 12.58 -10.24 -6.16
N ASP A 12 12.71 -9.01 -6.65
CA ASP A 12 13.31 -7.90 -5.91
C ASP A 12 12.22 -7.05 -5.26
N PHE A 13 12.13 -7.11 -3.94
CA PHE A 13 11.28 -6.26 -3.12
C PHE A 13 12.04 -4.98 -2.75
N GLN A 14 11.41 -3.83 -2.95
CA GLN A 14 11.97 -2.52 -2.64
C GLN A 14 10.93 -1.66 -1.94
N PHE A 15 11.31 -1.02 -0.83
CA PHE A 15 10.41 -0.18 -0.06
C PHE A 15 11.12 1.08 0.42
N TYR A 16 10.47 2.24 0.32
CA TYR A 16 11.03 3.51 0.77
C TYR A 16 10.54 3.83 2.18
N ALA A 17 11.45 3.82 3.15
CA ALA A 17 11.17 4.19 4.53
C ALA A 17 12.45 4.74 5.19
N PRO A 18 12.72 6.05 5.04
CA PRO A 18 13.96 6.66 5.52
C PRO A 18 14.10 6.62 7.04
N ASP A 19 13.00 6.86 7.74
CA ASP A 19 12.96 6.98 9.20
C ASP A 19 12.78 5.63 9.91
N ALA A 20 12.57 4.55 9.15
CA ALA A 20 12.40 3.21 9.71
C ALA A 20 13.70 2.67 10.31
N SER A 21 13.56 1.96 11.43
CA SER A 21 14.65 1.22 12.08
C SER A 21 14.71 -0.23 11.61
N SER A 22 13.56 -0.83 11.28
CA SER A 22 13.44 -2.17 10.71
C SER A 22 12.27 -2.25 9.74
N VAL A 23 12.47 -3.00 8.65
CA VAL A 23 11.41 -3.34 7.70
C VAL A 23 11.46 -4.83 7.43
N VAL A 24 10.32 -5.50 7.54
CA VAL A 24 10.17 -6.90 7.18
C VAL A 24 9.11 -7.05 6.09
N VAL A 25 9.29 -8.01 5.17
CA VAL A 25 8.25 -8.41 4.22
C VAL A 25 7.53 -9.64 4.77
N VAL A 26 6.21 -9.68 4.61
CA VAL A 26 5.34 -10.77 5.06
C VAL A 26 4.37 -11.11 3.94
N GLY A 27 4.27 -12.38 3.51
CA GLY A 27 3.36 -12.73 2.42
C GLY A 27 3.01 -14.21 2.31
N GLU A 28 2.16 -14.57 1.36
CA GLU A 28 1.75 -15.97 1.15
C GLU A 28 2.91 -16.86 0.70
N PHE A 29 3.87 -16.32 -0.06
CA PHE A 29 5.00 -17.08 -0.60
C PHE A 29 5.89 -17.71 0.47
N ASN A 30 5.83 -17.22 1.71
CA ASN A 30 6.56 -17.77 2.86
C ASN A 30 5.64 -18.09 4.05
N GLY A 31 4.35 -18.32 3.81
CA GLY A 31 3.40 -18.69 4.87
C GLY A 31 3.20 -17.59 5.92
N TRP A 32 3.20 -16.33 5.50
CA TRP A 32 3.05 -15.15 6.34
C TRP A 32 4.10 -15.03 7.45
N GLN A 33 5.30 -15.56 7.21
CA GLN A 33 6.43 -15.38 8.12
C GLN A 33 7.14 -14.04 7.85
N PRO A 34 7.67 -13.34 8.86
CA PRO A 34 8.41 -12.11 8.63
C PRO A 34 9.82 -12.40 8.10
N ILE A 35 10.19 -11.76 6.97
CA ILE A 35 11.56 -11.79 6.45
C ILE A 35 12.16 -10.38 6.53
N PRO A 36 13.28 -10.17 7.25
CA PRO A 36 13.91 -8.87 7.35
C PRO A 36 14.50 -8.41 6.02
N MET A 37 14.27 -7.13 5.71
CA MET A 37 14.87 -6.45 4.55
C MET A 37 16.18 -5.77 4.94
N ASN A 38 17.06 -5.59 3.96
CA ASN A 38 18.33 -4.87 4.16
C ASN A 38 18.15 -3.39 3.90
N LYS A 39 18.61 -2.53 4.83
CA LYS A 39 18.64 -1.08 4.64
C LYS A 39 19.69 -0.73 3.59
N ALA A 40 19.25 -0.11 2.50
CA ALA A 40 20.06 0.41 1.43
C ALA A 40 20.24 1.94 1.57
N ARG A 41 20.88 2.57 0.57
CA ARG A 41 21.16 4.00 0.58
C ARG A 41 19.86 4.82 0.51
N LYS A 42 19.90 6.03 1.10
CA LYS A 42 18.82 7.03 1.03
C LYS A 42 17.46 6.52 1.54
N GLY A 43 17.44 5.67 2.56
CA GLY A 43 16.18 5.22 3.16
C GLY A 43 15.42 4.15 2.37
N MET A 44 16.04 3.58 1.32
CA MET A 44 15.50 2.43 0.62
C MET A 44 15.77 1.15 1.41
N TRP A 45 14.85 0.21 1.35
CA TRP A 45 14.98 -1.15 1.87
C TRP A 45 14.90 -2.11 0.70
N LYS A 46 15.74 -3.15 0.71
CA LYS A 46 15.82 -4.13 -0.39
C LYS A 46 15.86 -5.56 0.13
N LEU A 47 15.21 -6.45 -0.61
CA LEU A 47 15.25 -7.88 -0.37
C LEU A 47 15.05 -8.62 -1.70
N THR A 48 15.91 -9.58 -1.99
CA THR A 48 15.75 -10.46 -3.17
C THR A 48 15.41 -11.85 -2.68
N LEU A 49 14.27 -12.40 -3.14
CA LEU A 49 13.81 -13.75 -2.77
C LEU A 49 13.65 -14.63 -4.00
N ASP A 50 13.96 -15.92 -3.83
CA ASP A 50 13.64 -16.96 -4.80
C ASP A 50 12.22 -17.46 -4.55
N VAL A 51 11.27 -17.05 -5.39
CA VAL A 51 9.83 -17.35 -5.27
C VAL A 51 9.40 -18.24 -6.44
N SER A 52 8.59 -19.26 -6.16
CA SER A 52 7.98 -20.08 -7.21
C SER A 52 7.04 -19.24 -8.07
N PRO A 53 6.82 -19.58 -9.35
CA PRO A 53 5.78 -18.94 -10.14
C PRO A 53 4.41 -19.06 -9.50
N GLY A 54 3.64 -17.99 -9.59
CA GLY A 54 2.33 -17.87 -8.94
C GLY A 54 1.99 -16.42 -8.63
N THR A 55 0.79 -16.21 -8.12
CA THR A 55 0.32 -14.91 -7.61
C THR A 55 0.31 -14.99 -6.09
N TYR A 56 0.92 -14.02 -5.43
CA TYR A 56 1.06 -14.02 -3.98
C TYR A 56 0.64 -12.68 -3.39
N GLN A 57 -0.04 -12.73 -2.24
CA GLN A 57 -0.32 -11.55 -1.44
C GLN A 57 0.85 -11.26 -0.49
N PHE A 58 1.16 -9.99 -0.25
CA PHE A 58 2.20 -9.57 0.68
C PHE A 58 1.95 -8.18 1.25
N ARG A 59 2.67 -7.84 2.33
CA ARG A 59 2.73 -6.50 2.94
C ARG A 59 4.12 -6.26 3.55
N TYR A 60 4.44 -4.99 3.80
CA TYR A 60 5.60 -4.59 4.59
C TYR A 60 5.17 -4.27 6.02
N LEU A 61 5.94 -4.72 7.00
CA LEU A 61 5.79 -4.34 8.40
C LEU A 61 7.01 -3.52 8.82
N VAL A 62 6.74 -2.26 9.16
CA VAL A 62 7.74 -1.25 9.53
C VAL A 62 7.75 -1.12 11.05
N ASP A 63 8.96 -1.19 11.62
CA ASP A 63 9.22 -1.07 13.05
C ASP A 63 8.33 -1.95 13.93
N ASN A 64 7.89 -3.09 13.42
CA ASN A 64 7.01 -4.06 14.08
C ASN A 64 5.62 -3.55 14.49
N HIS A 65 5.19 -2.38 14.01
CA HIS A 65 3.90 -1.78 14.41
C HIS A 65 3.10 -1.18 13.24
N TYR A 66 3.74 -0.85 12.11
CA TYR A 66 3.07 -0.19 10.99
C TYR A 66 3.03 -1.08 9.75
N TRP A 67 1.82 -1.36 9.27
CA TRP A 67 1.61 -2.13 8.03
C TRP A 67 1.52 -1.20 6.83
N ALA A 68 2.36 -1.43 5.83
CA ALA A 68 2.41 -0.71 4.57
C ALA A 68 2.20 -1.64 3.39
N ASN A 69 1.56 -1.10 2.35
CA ASN A 69 1.38 -1.76 1.07
C ASN A 69 2.34 -1.15 0.04
N ASP A 70 2.66 -1.92 -0.99
CA ASP A 70 3.45 -1.44 -2.12
C ASP A 70 2.55 -0.69 -3.11
N GLU A 71 2.76 0.63 -3.24
CA GLU A 71 2.03 1.51 -4.15
C GLU A 71 2.26 1.17 -5.64
N SER A 72 3.33 0.43 -5.96
CA SER A 72 3.65 0.02 -7.33
C SER A 72 2.92 -1.25 -7.79
N THR A 73 2.17 -1.89 -6.88
CA THR A 73 1.50 -3.16 -7.12
C THR A 73 -0.02 -3.06 -6.96
N PRO A 74 -0.81 -3.93 -7.63
CA PRO A 74 -2.23 -4.04 -7.35
C PRO A 74 -2.48 -4.47 -5.91
N THR A 75 -3.60 -4.03 -5.34
CA THR A 75 -4.04 -4.43 -4.00
C THR A 75 -5.33 -5.25 -4.05
N VAL A 76 -5.51 -6.13 -3.08
CA VAL A 76 -6.73 -6.94 -2.89
C VAL A 76 -7.27 -6.78 -1.47
N PRO A 77 -8.60 -6.66 -1.28
CA PRO A 77 -9.19 -6.61 0.06
C PRO A 77 -8.88 -7.88 0.86
N ASN A 78 -8.57 -7.70 2.15
CA ASN A 78 -8.35 -8.81 3.08
C ASN A 78 -9.50 -8.93 4.09
N PRO A 79 -9.62 -10.07 4.81
CA PRO A 79 -10.70 -10.31 5.77
C PRO A 79 -10.74 -9.34 6.96
N PHE A 80 -9.70 -8.54 7.17
CA PHE A 80 -9.57 -7.60 8.28
C PHE A 80 -9.99 -6.17 7.92
N GLY A 81 -10.66 -5.99 6.77
CA GLY A 81 -11.13 -4.68 6.31
C GLY A 81 -10.00 -3.76 5.82
N THR A 82 -8.82 -4.31 5.53
CA THR A 82 -7.71 -3.60 4.88
C THR A 82 -7.39 -4.26 3.55
N GLU A 83 -6.27 -3.89 2.92
CA GLU A 83 -5.85 -4.47 1.64
C GLU A 83 -4.44 -5.07 1.74
N ASN A 84 -4.13 -6.05 0.90
CA ASN A 84 -2.80 -6.63 0.72
C ASN A 84 -2.28 -6.30 -0.68
N SER A 85 -0.97 -6.09 -0.83
CA SER A 85 -0.32 -5.98 -2.14
C SER A 85 -0.22 -7.33 -2.83
N VAL A 86 -0.25 -7.35 -4.16
CA VAL A 86 -0.18 -8.57 -4.97
C VAL A 86 1.05 -8.55 -5.85
N VAL A 87 1.84 -9.62 -5.79
CA VAL A 87 2.97 -9.86 -6.69
C VAL A 87 2.68 -11.05 -7.60
N GLU A 88 2.84 -10.84 -8.90
CA GLU A 88 2.72 -11.90 -9.91
C GLU A 88 4.12 -12.35 -10.35
N VAL A 89 4.43 -13.63 -10.12
CA VAL A 89 5.68 -14.26 -10.53
C VAL A 89 5.40 -15.09 -11.77
N PRO A 90 5.82 -14.65 -12.97
CA PRO A 90 5.47 -15.33 -14.21
C PRO A 90 6.16 -16.68 -14.35
N GLU A 91 5.41 -17.68 -14.82
CA GLU A 91 5.98 -18.93 -15.33
C GLU A 91 6.74 -18.63 -16.62
N THR A 92 8.07 -18.70 -16.61
CA THR A 92 8.81 -18.56 -17.87
C THR A 92 8.66 -19.82 -18.71
N LYS A 93 7.78 -19.78 -19.72
CA LYS A 93 8.12 -20.35 -21.02
C LYS A 93 9.12 -19.39 -21.69
N SER A 94 10.18 -19.90 -22.27
CA SER A 94 11.26 -19.12 -22.90
C SER A 94 10.71 -18.05 -23.86
N LYS A 95 11.00 -16.78 -23.53
CA LYS A 95 10.95 -15.52 -24.31
C LYS A 95 9.77 -15.30 -25.29
N THR A 96 8.91 -14.31 -25.00
CA THR A 96 8.48 -13.27 -25.97
C THR A 96 8.09 -11.99 -25.22
N LYS A 97 8.48 -10.83 -25.76
CA LYS A 97 8.09 -9.48 -25.30
C LYS A 97 6.56 -9.33 -25.32
N ALA A 98 5.98 -8.76 -24.25
CA ALA A 98 4.64 -8.19 -24.30
C ALA A 98 4.66 -6.78 -23.70
N LYS A 99 4.54 -5.82 -24.62
CA LYS A 99 4.12 -4.44 -24.37
C LYS A 99 2.60 -4.44 -24.16
N THR A 100 2.18 -3.65 -23.16
CA THR A 100 0.92 -2.89 -23.07
C THR A 100 -0.40 -3.60 -22.68
N THR A 101 -1.14 -2.85 -21.85
CA THR A 101 -2.60 -2.62 -21.82
C THR A 101 -3.48 -3.51 -20.95
N THR A 102 -3.99 -2.96 -19.82
CA THR A 102 -5.38 -3.15 -19.39
C THR A 102 -5.87 -1.93 -18.59
N THR A 103 -6.57 -1.05 -19.32
CA THR A 103 -7.87 -0.47 -18.97
C THR A 103 -8.05 0.24 -17.63
N ARG A 104 -7.62 1.51 -17.58
CA ARG A 104 -8.22 2.53 -16.71
C ARG A 104 -9.67 2.77 -17.15
N LYS A 105 -10.61 2.00 -16.61
CA LYS A 105 -12.04 2.27 -16.78
C LYS A 105 -12.43 3.47 -15.92
N ARG A 106 -12.85 4.53 -16.62
CA ARG A 106 -13.43 5.78 -16.07
C ARG A 106 -14.43 5.47 -14.95
N ARG A 107 -14.35 6.20 -13.84
CA ARG A 107 -15.53 6.68 -13.12
C ARG A 107 -15.43 8.20 -12.94
N LYS A 108 -16.32 8.90 -13.66
CA LYS A 108 -16.79 10.25 -13.34
C LYS A 108 -17.63 10.17 -12.05
N LYS A 109 -17.44 11.13 -11.15
CA LYS A 109 -18.45 11.68 -10.22
C LYS A 109 -17.92 13.08 -9.85
N THR A 110 -18.32 14.15 -10.53
CA THR A 110 -19.59 14.91 -10.42
C THR A 110 -19.79 15.50 -9.03
N ALA A 111 -19.82 16.82 -8.98
CA ALA A 111 -20.11 17.68 -7.84
C ALA A 111 -21.45 17.35 -7.16
N GLN A 112 -21.54 17.62 -5.85
CA GLN A 112 -22.81 17.96 -5.22
C GLN A 112 -22.58 18.78 -3.94
N ALA A 113 -23.01 20.05 -4.03
CA ALA A 113 -23.36 20.90 -2.91
C ALA A 113 -24.64 20.40 -2.22
N LYS A 114 -24.80 20.69 -0.93
CA LYS A 114 -26.10 20.84 -0.26
C LYS A 114 -26.00 21.89 0.86
N GLU A 115 -26.71 23.00 0.66
CA GLU A 115 -27.38 23.82 1.69
C GLU A 115 -28.37 22.92 2.47
N THR A 116 -28.77 23.14 3.73
CA THR A 116 -29.49 24.22 4.44
C THR A 116 -29.48 23.77 5.93
N GLY A 117 -29.60 24.53 7.02
CA GLY A 117 -30.14 25.85 7.35
C GLY A 117 -30.78 25.69 8.75
N GLU A 118 -30.38 26.49 9.76
CA GLU A 118 -31.16 26.66 10.99
C GLU A 118 -30.85 27.99 11.68
N GLU A 119 -31.91 28.69 12.10
CA GLU A 119 -31.96 30.11 12.44
C GLU A 119 -32.24 30.32 13.95
N LYS A 120 -31.38 31.09 14.65
CA LYS A 120 -31.62 32.05 15.78
C LYS A 120 -32.28 31.60 17.12
N PRO A 121 -32.01 32.26 18.28
CA PRO A 121 -32.41 33.67 18.47
C PRO A 121 -31.56 34.60 19.38
N LYS A 122 -31.95 35.88 19.25
CA LYS A 122 -31.57 37.13 19.91
C LYS A 122 -31.36 37.06 21.44
N ARG A 123 -30.35 37.78 21.95
CA ARG A 123 -30.45 38.53 23.23
C ARG A 123 -30.13 40.00 23.00
N ARG A 124 -31.05 40.86 23.47
CA ARG A 124 -31.01 42.33 23.40
C ARG A 124 -30.43 42.92 24.69
N ARG A 125 -29.99 44.19 24.59
CA ARG A 125 -29.78 45.24 25.62
C ARG A 125 -28.43 45.13 26.39
N GLY A 126 -27.59 46.16 26.53
CA GLY A 126 -27.70 47.59 26.18
C GLY A 126 -26.39 48.37 26.43
N ARG A 127 -26.39 49.64 25.98
CA ARG A 127 -25.43 50.76 26.22
C ARG A 127 -25.16 51.01 27.74
N PRO A 128 -24.22 51.90 28.20
CA PRO A 128 -23.48 52.95 27.47
C PRO A 128 -21.99 53.28 27.87
N ARG A 129 -21.38 54.15 27.02
CA ARG A 129 -20.38 55.22 27.27
C ARG A 129 -19.13 54.97 28.14
N LYS A 130 -17.95 55.32 27.60
CA LYS A 130 -17.07 56.37 28.17
C LYS A 130 -16.02 56.88 27.17
N LYS A 131 -15.74 58.19 27.29
CA LYS A 131 -14.71 59.00 26.59
C LYS A 131 -13.31 58.71 27.14
N ALA A 132 -12.29 59.05 26.34
CA ALA A 132 -10.93 59.55 26.65
C ALA A 132 -10.01 59.04 25.53
N GLU A 133 -9.09 59.77 24.92
CA GLU A 133 -8.54 61.13 25.06
C GLU A 133 -7.99 61.51 23.68
#